data_AF-A0A3Q8UYF1-F1
#
_entry.id   AF-A0A3Q8UYF1-F1
#
_cell.length_a   1.000
_cell.length_b   1.000
_cell.length_c   1.000
_cell.angle_alpha   90.00
_cell.angle_beta   90.00
_cell.angle_gamma   90.00
#
_symmetry.space_group_name_H-M   'P 1'
#
loop_
_entity.id
_entity.type
_entity.pdbx_description
1 polymer ?
#
loop_
_entity_poly.entity_id
_entity_poly.type
_entity_poly.pdbx_seq_one_letter_code
_entity_poly.pdbx_strand_id
1 'polypeptide(L)'
;MKTTVAEYLVTRGLPADWRYASPFGRIAAETYRSVYRREPRKAFRLINGRFRRVMAYRASERHVLDTAYEIYPRTATPDAVPTPRHTVARISGAMRWTPSSAPLTRHP
;
A
#
# COMPACT_ATOMS: atom_id res chain seq x y z
N MET A 1 -2.74 -19.51 -13.46
CA MET A 1 -2.82 -19.45 -11.98
C MET A 1 -2.40 -18.07 -11.49
N LYS A 2 -3.03 -17.53 -10.45
CA LYS A 2 -2.66 -16.26 -9.80
C LYS A 2 -2.11 -16.59 -8.40
N THR A 3 -1.07 -15.87 -7.98
CA THR A 3 -0.43 -16.03 -6.68
C THR A 3 -0.52 -14.71 -5.93
N THR A 4 -1.07 -14.76 -4.72
CA THR A 4 -1.08 -13.63 -3.79
C THR A 4 0.21 -13.60 -2.98
N VAL A 5 0.53 -12.44 -2.42
CA VAL A 5 1.70 -12.27 -1.54
C VAL A 5 1.74 -13.30 -0.41
N ALA A 6 0.60 -13.51 0.25
CA ALA A 6 0.50 -14.46 1.36
C ALA A 6 0.80 -15.91 0.92
N GLU A 7 0.27 -16.35 -0.23
CA GLU A 7 0.63 -17.67 -0.79
C GLU A 7 2.11 -17.77 -1.09
N TYR A 8 2.70 -16.73 -1.69
CA TYR A 8 4.13 -16.72 -1.98
C TYR A 8 4.97 -16.84 -0.69
N LEU A 9 4.64 -16.09 0.36
CA LEU A 9 5.34 -16.17 1.65
C LEU A 9 5.22 -17.56 2.28
N VAL A 10 4.05 -18.22 2.22
CA VAL A 10 3.90 -19.61 2.66
C VAL A 10 4.86 -20.54 1.91
N THR A 11 4.98 -20.38 0.59
CA THR A 11 5.91 -21.21 -0.20
C THR A 11 7.38 -20.98 0.15
N ARG A 12 7.71 -19.87 0.83
CA ARG A 12 9.05 -19.53 1.33
C ARG A 12 9.24 -19.94 2.80
N GLY A 13 8.29 -20.64 3.41
CA GLY A 13 8.35 -21.09 4.81
C GLY A 13 8.05 -19.98 5.82
N LEU A 14 7.51 -18.84 5.38
CA LEU A 14 7.15 -17.72 6.26
C LEU A 14 5.65 -17.75 6.59
N PRO A 15 5.26 -17.25 7.78
CA PRO A 15 3.86 -17.12 8.12
C PRO A 15 3.17 -16.16 7.13
N ALA A 16 2.07 -16.61 6.53
CA ALA A 16 1.20 -15.81 5.65
C ALA A 16 0.38 -14.75 6.40
N ASP A 17 0.79 -14.38 7.61
CA ASP A 17 0.08 -13.36 8.36
C ASP A 17 0.13 -12.01 7.63
N TRP A 18 -0.82 -11.14 7.94
CA TRP A 18 -0.89 -9.84 7.29
C TRP A 18 0.21 -8.87 7.76
N ARG A 19 0.85 -9.17 8.90
CA ARG A 19 1.93 -8.35 9.48
C ARG A 19 3.14 -8.35 8.56
N TYR A 20 3.50 -9.50 8.00
CA TYR A 20 4.59 -9.62 7.02
C TYR A 20 4.10 -9.39 5.58
N ALA A 21 2.88 -9.81 5.25
CA ALA A 21 2.36 -9.68 3.89
C ALA A 21 2.12 -8.23 3.45
N SER A 22 1.74 -7.32 4.36
CA SER A 22 1.47 -5.93 3.97
C SER A 22 2.74 -5.15 3.60
N PRO A 23 3.85 -5.17 4.36
CA PRO A 23 5.08 -4.49 3.98
C PRO A 23 5.71 -5.12 2.74
N PHE A 24 5.81 -6.46 2.68
CA PHE A 24 6.29 -7.16 1.48
C PHE A 24 5.44 -6.81 0.26
N GLY A 25 4.12 -6.76 0.41
CA GLY A 25 3.20 -6.44 -0.66
C GLY A 25 3.40 -5.04 -1.25
N ARG A 26 3.90 -4.07 -0.48
CA ARG A 26 4.27 -2.74 -0.99
C ARG A 26 5.53 -2.82 -1.85
N ILE A 27 6.58 -3.48 -1.36
CA ILE A 27 7.82 -3.66 -2.13
C ILE A 27 7.54 -4.43 -3.42
N ALA A 28 6.76 -5.51 -3.36
CA ALA A 28 6.35 -6.25 -4.55
C ALA A 28 5.56 -5.38 -5.55
N ALA A 29 4.70 -4.47 -5.06
CA ALA A 29 3.98 -3.53 -5.91
C ALA A 29 4.91 -2.52 -6.59
N GLU A 30 5.87 -1.98 -5.84
CA GLU A 30 6.88 -1.04 -6.33
C GLU A 30 7.76 -1.70 -7.39
N THR A 31 8.26 -2.91 -7.12
CA THR A 31 9.02 -3.72 -8.09
C THR A 31 8.20 -3.95 -9.36
N TYR A 32 6.93 -4.34 -9.22
CA TYR A 32 6.05 -4.56 -10.37
C TYR A 32 5.85 -3.31 -11.23
N ARG A 33 5.63 -2.16 -10.60
CA ARG A 33 5.47 -0.88 -11.28
C ARG A 33 6.74 -0.45 -12.00
N SER A 34 7.90 -0.72 -11.41
CA SER A 34 9.21 -0.44 -12.02
C SER A 34 9.39 -1.24 -13.31
N VAL A 35 9.06 -2.54 -13.27
CA VAL A 35 9.20 -3.47 -14.41
C VAL A 35 8.15 -3.23 -15.49
N TYR A 36 6.88 -3.09 -15.12
CA TYR A 36 5.76 -3.13 -16.07
C TYR A 36 5.05 -1.80 -16.29
N ARG A 37 5.42 -0.74 -15.56
CA ARG A 37 4.77 0.59 -15.61
C ARG A 37 3.25 0.55 -15.43
N ARG A 38 2.75 -0.43 -14.68
CA ARG A 38 1.30 -0.65 -14.43
C ARG A 38 1.06 -1.18 -13.02
N GLU A 39 -0.20 -1.15 -12.58
CA GLU A 39 -0.59 -1.73 -11.28
C GLU A 39 -0.68 -3.26 -11.33
N PRO A 40 -0.24 -3.97 -10.27
CA PRO A 40 -0.55 -5.39 -10.11
C PRO A 40 -2.04 -5.63 -9.99
N ARG A 41 -2.45 -6.84 -10.39
CA ARG A 41 -3.84 -7.27 -10.33
C ARG A 41 -4.30 -7.37 -8.87
N LYS A 42 -5.62 -7.43 -8.69
CA LYS A 42 -6.25 -7.64 -7.39
C LYS A 42 -6.94 -8.99 -7.33
N ALA A 43 -7.00 -9.56 -6.13
CA ALA A 43 -7.80 -10.72 -5.78
C ALA A 43 -8.51 -10.46 -4.44
N PHE A 44 -9.51 -11.28 -4.11
CA PHE A 44 -10.14 -11.26 -2.80
C PHE A 44 -9.59 -12.41 -1.96
N ARG A 45 -9.25 -12.13 -0.69
CA ARG A 45 -8.91 -13.15 0.30
C ARG A 45 -9.77 -12.97 1.54
N LEU A 46 -10.18 -14.08 2.15
CA LEU A 46 -10.79 -14.08 3.47
C LEU A 46 -9.68 -13.93 4.53
N ILE A 47 -9.72 -12.87 5.32
CA ILE A 47 -8.74 -12.54 6.35
C ILE A 47 -9.52 -12.11 7.60
N ASN A 48 -9.31 -12.80 8.72
CA ASN A 48 -9.99 -12.54 10.00
C ASN A 48 -11.52 -12.39 9.84
N GLY A 49 -12.14 -13.35 9.13
CA GLY A 49 -13.59 -13.36 8.88
C GLY A 49 -14.12 -12.34 7.87
N ARG A 50 -13.25 -11.53 7.23
CA ARG A 50 -13.65 -10.52 6.25
C ARG A 50 -12.95 -10.70 4.90
N PHE A 51 -13.71 -10.60 3.81
CA PHE A 51 -13.12 -10.52 2.47
C PHE A 51 -12.41 -9.18 2.27
N ARG A 52 -11.13 -9.25 1.91
CA ARG A 52 -10.28 -8.09 1.63
C ARG A 52 -9.70 -8.18 0.23
N ARG A 53 -9.59 -7.02 -0.44
CA ARG A 53 -8.86 -6.90 -1.70
C ARG A 53 -7.36 -6.92 -1.42
N VAL A 54 -6.66 -7.85 -2.05
CA VAL A 54 -5.21 -8.03 -1.95
C VAL A 54 -4.58 -8.00 -3.34
N MET A 55 -3.26 -7.81 -3.40
CA MET A 55 -2.52 -7.88 -4.66
C MET A 55 -2.28 -9.32 -5.10
N ALA A 56 -2.33 -9.54 -6.41
CA ALA A 56 -2.16 -10.84 -7.03
C ALA A 56 -1.32 -10.71 -8.30
N TYR A 57 -0.45 -11.70 -8.50
CA TYR A 57 0.54 -11.76 -9.58
C TYR A 57 0.29 -13.03 -10.39
N ARG A 58 0.62 -13.02 -11.68
CA ARG A 58 0.58 -14.20 -12.55
C ARG A 58 1.78 -15.10 -12.26
N ALA A 59 1.67 -16.37 -12.61
CA ALA A 59 2.80 -17.30 -12.54
C ALA A 59 4.03 -16.79 -13.33
N SER A 60 3.82 -16.17 -14.50
CA SER A 60 4.88 -15.55 -15.30
C SER A 60 5.53 -14.32 -14.64
N GLU A 61 4.89 -13.74 -13.63
CA GLU A 61 5.34 -12.55 -12.91
C GLU A 61 6.04 -12.92 -11.58
N ARG A 62 6.39 -14.21 -11.38
CA ARG A 62 7.02 -14.70 -10.16
C ARG A 62 8.34 -14.00 -9.84
N HIS A 63 9.12 -13.64 -10.87
CA HIS A 63 10.36 -12.89 -10.70
C HIS A 63 10.18 -11.58 -9.93
N VAL A 64 9.03 -10.90 -10.06
CA VAL A 64 8.74 -9.69 -9.27
C VAL A 64 8.71 -9.99 -7.78
N LEU A 65 8.11 -11.13 -7.41
CA LEU A 65 8.02 -11.57 -6.02
C LEU A 65 9.39 -12.01 -5.49
N ASP A 66 10.19 -12.69 -6.33
CA ASP A 66 11.56 -13.11 -5.98
C ASP A 66 12.48 -11.90 -5.78
N THR A 67 12.48 -10.93 -6.69
CA THR A 67 13.22 -9.66 -6.54
C THR A 67 12.74 -8.89 -5.31
N ALA A 68 11.43 -8.81 -5.10
CA ALA A 68 10.89 -8.18 -3.89
C ALA A 68 11.35 -8.90 -2.61
N TYR A 69 11.48 -10.23 -2.64
CA TYR A 69 11.97 -11.03 -1.53
C TYR A 69 13.45 -10.78 -1.23
N GLU A 70 14.26 -10.56 -2.26
CA GLU A 70 15.68 -10.19 -2.10
C GLU A 70 15.86 -8.80 -1.49
N ILE A 71 15.00 -7.85 -1.88
CA ILE A 71 14.98 -6.48 -1.35
C ILE A 71 14.36 -6.43 0.05
N TYR A 72 13.37 -7.29 0.32
CA TYR A 72 12.68 -7.32 1.59
C TYR A 72 13.70 -7.67 2.69
N PRO A 73 13.99 -6.75 3.63
CA PRO A 73 15.02 -6.98 4.64
C PRO A 73 14.67 -8.27 5.40
N ARG A 74 15.68 -9.15 5.47
CA ARG A 74 15.66 -10.62 5.64
C ARG A 74 14.77 -11.25 6.71
N THR A 75 14.07 -10.48 7.52
CA THR A 75 12.96 -10.84 8.40
C THR A 75 12.39 -9.49 8.85
N ALA A 76 11.07 -9.31 8.90
CA ALA A 76 10.56 -8.07 9.46
C ALA A 76 11.03 -7.98 10.91
N THR A 77 12.00 -7.11 11.19
CA THR A 77 12.20 -6.60 12.53
C THR A 77 10.82 -6.08 12.94
N PRO A 78 10.18 -6.63 13.99
CA PRO A 78 8.83 -6.25 14.38
C PRO A 78 8.67 -4.73 14.55
N ASP A 79 9.76 -4.06 14.90
CA ASP A 79 9.91 -2.61 15.09
C ASP A 79 10.19 -1.81 13.80
N ALA A 80 10.60 -2.45 12.71
CA ALA A 80 10.91 -1.77 11.45
C ALA A 80 9.67 -1.56 10.56
N VAL A 81 8.50 -2.08 10.96
CA VAL A 81 7.24 -1.75 10.29
C VAL A 81 6.84 -0.36 10.78
N PRO A 82 6.90 0.70 9.95
CA PRO A 82 6.34 1.99 10.37
C PRO A 82 4.88 1.76 10.71
N THR A 83 4.52 1.98 11.97
CA THR A 83 3.13 1.99 12.41
C THR A 83 2.40 2.91 11.44
N PRO A 84 1.28 2.48 10.82
CA PRO A 84 0.52 3.39 9.98
C PRO A 84 0.16 4.57 10.87
N ARG A 85 0.78 5.74 10.63
CA ARG A 85 0.25 6.99 11.15
C ARG A 85 -1.18 7.00 10.64
N HIS A 86 -2.13 6.87 11.56
CA HIS A 86 -3.48 7.34 11.33
C HIS A 86 -3.38 8.86 11.15
N THR A 87 -2.90 9.30 9.99
CA THR A 87 -3.06 10.68 9.55
C THR A 87 -4.47 10.79 9.02
N VAL A 88 -5.42 10.72 9.94
CA VAL A 88 -6.58 11.59 9.84
C VAL A 88 -6.29 12.71 10.81
N ALA A 89 -5.27 13.50 10.48
CA ALA A 89 -5.27 14.89 10.92
C ALA A 89 -6.54 15.46 10.29
N ARG A 90 -7.61 15.49 11.09
CA ARG A 90 -8.81 16.26 10.79
C ARG A 90 -8.29 17.67 10.52
N ILE A 91 -8.20 18.04 9.25
CA ILE A 91 -7.94 19.42 8.85
C ILE A 91 -9.18 20.18 9.34
N SER A 92 -9.15 20.61 10.60
CA SER A 92 -10.02 21.66 11.11
C SER A 92 -9.39 22.98 10.68
N GLY A 93 -9.15 23.10 9.38
CA GLY A 93 -8.87 24.37 8.73
C GLY A 93 -10.23 24.94 8.41
N ALA A 94 -10.86 25.59 9.38
CA ALA A 94 -11.92 26.52 9.08
C ALA A 94 -11.31 27.57 8.13
N MET A 95 -11.58 27.44 6.83
CA MET A 95 -11.54 28.57 5.91
C MET A 95 -12.55 29.58 6.44
N ARG A 96 -12.09 30.42 7.38
CA ARG A 96 -12.82 31.63 7.75
C ARG A 96 -12.61 32.60 6.60
N TRP A 97 -13.32 32.35 5.51
CA TRP A 97 -13.50 33.32 4.44
C TRP A 97 -14.20 34.52 5.07
N THR A 98 -13.46 35.60 5.28
CA THR A 98 -13.99 36.86 5.79
C THR A 98 -14.25 37.73 4.57
N PRO A 99 -15.50 38.05 4.21
CA PRO A 99 -15.74 39.05 3.18
C PRO A 99 -15.21 40.39 3.72
N SER A 100 -14.13 40.89 3.12
CA SER A 100 -13.63 42.23 3.41
C SER A 100 -14.68 43.24 2.96
N SER A 101 -15.24 43.98 3.92
CA SER A 101 -16.23 45.04 3.71
C SER A 101 -15.53 46.34 3.31
N ALA A 102 -14.69 46.30 2.27
CA ALA A 102 -14.05 47.51 1.76
C ALA A 102 -15.00 48.16 0.73
N PRO A 103 -15.47 49.41 0.94
CA PRO A 103 -16.28 50.09 -0.05
C PRO A 103 -15.44 50.39 -1.30
N LEU A 104 -15.97 50.03 -2.47
CA LEU A 104 -15.40 50.33 -3.78
C LEU A 104 -15.43 51.84 -4.01
N THR A 105 -14.31 52.52 -3.80
CA THR A 105 -14.13 53.91 -4.22
C THR A 105 -14.11 53.96 -5.75
N ARG A 106 -15.18 54.51 -6.34
CA ARG A 106 -15.21 54.88 -7.76
C ARG A 106 -14.23 56.03 -7.99
N HIS A 107 -13.30 55.85 -8.93
CA HIS A 107 -12.51 56.96 -9.45
C HIS A 107 -13.28 57.64 -10.60
N PRO A 108 -13.27 58.99 -10.68
CA PRO A 108 -13.76 59.72 -11.86
C PRO A 108 -12.84 59.53 -13.07
#